data_AF-A0AAV4RB26-F1
#
_entry.id   AF-A0AAV4RB26-F1
#
_cell.length_a   1.000
_cell.length_b   1.000
_cell.length_c   1.000
_cell.angle_alpha   90.00
_cell.angle_beta   90.00
_cell.angle_gamma   90.00
#
_symmetry.space_group_name_H-M   'P 1'
#
loop_
_entity.id
_entity.type
_entity.pdbx_description
1 polymer ?
#
loop_
_entity_poly.entity_id
_entity_poly.type
_entity_poly.pdbx_seq_one_letter_code
_entity_poly.pdbx_strand_id
1 'polypeptide(L)'
;MSKIVEETNKYAKQRVQSSVARQFLKSKFWVETTVEELHAFFALNILQGIVKKPGIDHYWSKRYSTNTPFFSKIMSHRRFCLLQRYLHFSDNAAFDPQNHECPKLVKVWPVLKHLK
;
A
#
# COMPACT_ATOMS: atom_id res chain seq x y z
N MET A 1 -6.62 -6.52 10.61
CA MET A 1 -5.54 -6.66 9.60
C MET A 1 -5.92 -7.58 8.44
N SER A 2 -6.49 -8.77 8.69
CA SER A 2 -6.95 -9.70 7.63
C SER A 2 -7.84 -9.04 6.55
N LYS A 3 -8.79 -8.19 6.95
CA LYS A 3 -9.65 -7.48 6.00
C LYS A 3 -8.87 -6.56 5.05
N ILE A 4 -7.82 -5.90 5.55
CA ILE A 4 -6.97 -5.01 4.74
C ILE A 4 -6.20 -5.82 3.69
N VAL A 5 -5.71 -7.01 4.07
CA VAL A 5 -5.06 -7.95 3.15
C VAL A 5 -6.02 -8.37 2.04
N GLU A 6 -7.23 -8.80 2.41
CA GLU A 6 -8.26 -9.22 1.46
C GLU A 6 -8.58 -8.11 0.45
N GLU A 7 -8.91 -6.91 0.93
CA GLU A 7 -9.27 -5.79 0.07
C GLU A 7 -8.10 -5.31 -0.79
N THR A 8 -6.87 -5.31 -0.27
CA THR A 8 -5.66 -4.96 -1.02
C THR A 8 -5.41 -5.95 -2.16
N ASN A 9 -5.51 -7.25 -1.89
CA ASN A 9 -5.36 -8.29 -2.91
C ASN A 9 -6.46 -8.24 -3.97
N LYS A 10 -7.71 -8.06 -3.54
CA LYS A 10 -8.87 -7.89 -4.43
C LYS A 10 -8.69 -6.69 -5.36
N TYR A 11 -8.34 -5.54 -4.80
CA TYR A 11 -8.13 -4.31 -5.55
C TYR A 11 -6.95 -4.42 -6.54
N ALA A 12 -5.85 -5.03 -6.14
CA ALA A 12 -4.72 -5.28 -7.02
C ALA A 12 -5.12 -6.12 -8.24
N LYS A 13 -5.88 -7.21 -8.05
CA LYS A 13 -6.39 -8.04 -9.15
C LYS A 13 -7.23 -7.22 -10.14
N GLN A 14 -8.18 -6.44 -9.64
CA GLN A 14 -9.03 -5.57 -10.47
C GLN A 14 -8.21 -4.56 -11.28
N ARG A 15 -7.18 -3.96 -10.67
CA ARG A 15 -6.31 -2.98 -11.32
C ARG A 15 -5.35 -3.58 -12.33
N VAL A 16 -4.84 -4.78 -12.08
CA VAL A 16 -3.99 -5.52 -13.03
C VAL A 16 -4.80 -5.83 -14.29
N GLN A 17 -6.03 -6.34 -14.14
CA GLN A 17 -6.91 -6.71 -15.25
C GLN A 17 -7.36 -5.52 -16.10
N SER A 18 -7.54 -4.35 -15.49
CA SER A 18 -7.99 -3.11 -16.17
C SER A 18 -6.84 -2.23 -16.70
N SER A 19 -5.59 -2.66 -16.57
CA SER A 19 -4.44 -1.79 -16.83
C SER A 19 -4.05 -1.68 -18.32
N VAL A 20 -3.83 -0.45 -18.78
CA VAL A 20 -3.16 -0.14 -20.06
C VAL A 20 -1.71 -0.64 -20.06
N ALA A 21 -1.17 -0.99 -21.22
CA ALA A 21 0.11 -1.71 -21.39
C ALA A 21 1.29 -1.24 -20.50
N ARG A 22 1.45 0.08 -20.28
CA ARG A 22 2.51 0.63 -19.41
C ARG A 22 2.27 0.40 -17.92
N GLN A 23 1.02 0.46 -17.46
CA GLN A 23 0.66 0.09 -16.10
C GLN A 23 0.70 -1.42 -15.91
N PHE A 24 0.33 -2.20 -16.93
CA PHE A 24 0.41 -3.65 -16.91
C PHE A 24 1.82 -4.14 -16.61
N LEU A 25 2.86 -3.58 -17.25
CA LEU A 25 4.26 -3.96 -16.98
C LEU A 25 4.66 -3.79 -15.51
N LYS A 26 4.19 -2.74 -14.83
CA LYS A 26 4.44 -2.54 -13.39
C LYS A 26 3.58 -3.46 -12.53
N SER A 27 2.39 -3.80 -13.00
CA SER A 27 1.38 -4.59 -12.28
C SER A 27 1.61 -6.10 -12.41
N LYS A 28 2.31 -6.56 -13.46
CA LYS A 28 2.71 -7.95 -13.68
C LYS A 28 3.52 -8.55 -12.53
N PHE A 29 4.21 -7.70 -11.76
CA PHE A 29 5.01 -8.13 -10.61
C PHE A 29 4.21 -8.22 -9.31
N TRP A 30 2.88 -8.02 -9.35
CA TRP A 30 2.06 -8.18 -8.16
C TRP A 30 1.98 -9.64 -7.74
N VAL A 31 2.31 -9.89 -6.48
CA VAL A 31 2.02 -11.12 -5.74
C VAL A 31 1.11 -10.73 -4.59
N GLU A 32 0.21 -11.63 -4.20
CA GLU A 32 -0.66 -11.40 -3.05
C GLU A 32 0.15 -11.05 -1.79
N THR A 33 -0.38 -10.14 -0.99
CA THR A 33 0.21 -9.75 0.29
C THR A 33 -0.37 -10.58 1.43
N THR A 34 0.34 -10.61 2.56
CA THR A 34 -0.06 -11.28 3.79
C THR A 34 -0.15 -10.29 4.95
N VAL A 35 -0.63 -10.76 6.10
CA VAL A 35 -0.73 -9.95 7.33
C VAL A 35 0.68 -9.52 7.78
N GLU A 36 1.63 -10.44 7.77
CA GLU A 36 3.02 -10.21 8.18
C GLU A 36 3.69 -9.18 7.26
N GLU A 37 3.46 -9.29 5.96
CA GLU A 37 4.02 -8.35 4.99
C GLU A 37 3.43 -6.94 5.15
N LEU A 38 2.11 -6.83 5.38
CA LEU A 38 1.50 -5.52 5.66
C LEU A 38 1.98 -4.93 6.98
N HIS A 39 2.20 -5.73 8.02
CA HIS A 39 2.83 -5.24 9.25
C HIS A 39 4.23 -4.68 8.98
N ALA A 40 5.07 -5.38 8.22
CA ALA A 40 6.39 -4.88 7.83
C ALA A 40 6.28 -3.59 7.01
N PHE A 41 5.34 -3.51 6.07
CA PHE A 41 5.06 -2.30 5.30
C PHE A 41 4.69 -1.12 6.20
N PHE A 42 3.76 -1.29 7.14
CA PHE A 42 3.37 -0.23 8.07
C PHE A 42 4.51 0.16 9.02
N ALA A 43 5.29 -0.81 9.51
CA ALA A 43 6.47 -0.54 10.32
C ALA A 43 7.49 0.35 9.58
N LEU A 44 7.71 0.10 8.28
CA LEU A 44 8.55 0.96 7.45
C LEU A 44 7.96 2.37 7.30
N ASN A 45 6.64 2.51 7.12
CA ASN A 45 5.99 3.84 7.07
C ASN A 45 6.15 4.62 8.38
N ILE A 46 5.99 3.94 9.53
CA ILE A 46 6.22 4.54 10.86
C ILE A 46 7.69 4.96 11.00
N LEU A 47 8.63 4.13 10.54
CA LEU A 47 10.05 4.45 10.60
C LEU A 47 10.44 5.64 9.71
N GLN A 48 9.78 5.88 8.57
CA GLN A 48 9.91 7.12 7.79
C GLN A 48 9.43 8.35 8.58
N GLY A 49 8.56 8.14 9.58
CA GLY A 49 8.20 9.09 10.61
C GLY A 49 9.39 9.58 11.44
N ILE A 50 10.33 8.68 11.74
CA ILE A 50 11.47 8.90 12.63
C ILE A 50 12.72 9.29 11.82
N VAL A 51 13.06 8.49 10.80
CA VAL A 51 14.18 8.72 9.90
C VAL A 51 13.66 9.54 8.72
N LYS A 52 13.90 10.84 8.70
CA LYS A 52 13.44 11.72 7.62
C LYS A 52 14.42 11.72 6.45
N LYS A 53 13.89 11.56 5.22
CA LYS A 53 14.65 11.73 3.97
C LYS A 53 13.87 12.61 3.00
N PRO A 54 14.56 13.24 2.01
CA PRO A 54 13.93 14.18 1.08
C PRO A 54 12.82 13.58 0.21
N GLY A 55 12.82 12.26 0.02
CA GLY A 55 11.80 11.58 -0.76
C GLY A 55 11.85 10.07 -0.59
N ILE A 56 10.82 9.39 -1.07
CA ILE A 56 10.62 7.96 -0.79
C ILE A 56 11.72 7.06 -1.36
N ASP A 57 12.21 7.39 -2.56
CA ASP A 57 13.28 6.63 -3.21
C ASP A 57 14.59 6.67 -2.41
N HIS A 58 14.82 7.75 -1.65
CA HIS A 58 16.05 7.95 -0.88
C HIS A 58 16.19 6.94 0.27
N TYR A 59 15.09 6.35 0.75
CA TYR A 59 15.13 5.30 1.77
C TYR A 59 15.78 4.01 1.27
N TRP A 60 15.78 3.79 -0.04
CA TRP A 60 16.44 2.66 -0.71
C TRP A 60 17.72 3.08 -1.47
N SER A 61 18.23 4.29 -1.22
CA SER A 61 19.50 4.75 -1.79
C SER A 61 20.66 3.89 -1.32
N LYS A 62 21.50 3.45 -2.25
CA LYS A 62 22.77 2.76 -1.97
C LYS A 62 23.97 3.70 -1.83
N ARG A 63 23.77 5.02 -1.96
CA ARG A 63 24.86 6.00 -1.83
C ARG A 63 25.38 5.99 -0.40
N TYR A 64 26.70 5.85 -0.24
CA TYR A 64 27.35 5.71 1.07
C TYR A 64 26.88 6.74 2.10
N SER A 65 26.88 8.03 1.74
CA SER A 65 26.50 9.14 2.65
C SER A 65 25.03 9.17 3.08
N THR A 66 24.14 8.48 2.36
CA THR A 66 22.68 8.51 2.61
C THR A 66 22.08 7.13 2.83
N ASN A 67 22.90 6.09 2.85
CA ASN A 67 22.43 4.71 2.90
C ASN A 67 21.69 4.45 4.21
N THR A 68 20.50 3.86 4.13
CA THR A 68 19.72 3.39 5.28
C THR A 68 19.38 1.92 5.07
N PRO A 69 20.33 1.00 5.34
CA PRO A 69 20.23 -0.40 4.93
C PRO A 69 18.96 -1.10 5.42
N PHE A 70 18.46 -0.72 6.59
CA PHE A 70 17.30 -1.33 7.23
C PHE A 70 16.08 -1.40 6.30
N PHE A 71 15.75 -0.32 5.58
CA PHE A 71 14.62 -0.31 4.65
C PHE A 71 14.74 -1.39 3.58
N SER A 72 15.90 -1.47 2.92
CA SER A 72 16.17 -2.45 1.86
C SER A 72 16.29 -3.88 2.36
N LYS A 73 16.67 -4.08 3.64
CA LYS A 73 16.73 -5.40 4.28
C LYS A 73 15.34 -5.96 4.60
N ILE A 74 14.40 -5.10 4.98
CA ILE A 74 13.03 -5.51 5.34
C ILE A 74 12.17 -5.72 4.09
N MET A 75 12.23 -4.80 3.13
CA MET A 75 11.40 -4.87 1.93
C MET A 75 12.10 -4.22 0.74
N SER A 76 11.96 -4.81 -0.45
CA SER A 76 12.50 -4.17 -1.66
C SER A 76 11.73 -2.88 -1.99
N HIS A 77 12.42 -1.90 -2.57
CA HIS A 77 11.81 -0.63 -3.00
C HIS A 77 10.59 -0.85 -3.91
N ARG A 78 10.74 -1.78 -4.87
CA ARG A 78 9.67 -2.15 -5.80
C ARG A 78 8.46 -2.72 -5.06
N ARG A 79 8.67 -3.63 -4.11
CA ARG A 79 7.56 -4.23 -3.36
C ARG A 79 6.86 -3.19 -2.49
N PHE A 80 7.61 -2.33 -1.81
CA PHE A 80 7.04 -1.22 -1.04
C PHE A 80 6.16 -0.32 -1.92
N CYS A 81 6.65 0.09 -3.09
CA CYS A 81 5.88 0.91 -4.03
C CYS A 81 4.61 0.21 -4.54
N LEU A 82 4.66 -1.11 -4.76
CA LEU A 82 3.50 -1.90 -5.17
C LEU A 82 2.45 -1.98 -4.06
N LEU A 83 2.87 -2.26 -2.82
CA LEU A 83 1.97 -2.26 -1.67
C LEU A 83 1.34 -0.88 -1.46
N GLN A 84 2.14 0.19 -1.50
CA GLN A 84 1.63 1.55 -1.39
C GLN A 84 0.60 1.90 -2.48
N ARG A 85 0.81 1.40 -3.71
CA ARG A 85 -0.12 1.63 -4.82
C ARG A 85 -1.45 0.90 -4.65
N TYR A 86 -1.42 -0.33 -4.14
CA TYR A 86 -2.60 -1.20 -4.09
C TYR A 86 -3.26 -1.29 -2.73
N LEU A 87 -2.67 -0.69 -1.69
CA LEU A 87 -3.25 -0.65 -0.36
C LEU A 87 -4.71 -0.16 -0.42
N HIS A 88 -5.61 -0.99 0.10
CA HIS A 88 -7.04 -0.76 0.04
C HIS A 88 -7.72 -1.23 1.32
N PHE A 89 -8.77 -0.53 1.72
CA PHE A 89 -9.46 -0.79 3.00
C PHE A 89 -10.96 -1.06 2.84
N SER A 90 -11.53 -0.82 1.66
CA SER A 90 -12.97 -0.84 1.39
C SER A 90 -13.28 -1.70 0.17
N ASP A 91 -14.42 -2.36 0.15
CA ASP A 91 -14.88 -3.02 -1.08
C ASP A 91 -15.49 -2.00 -2.05
N ASN A 92 -14.86 -1.78 -3.21
CA ASN A 92 -15.37 -0.87 -4.22
C ASN A 92 -16.73 -1.32 -4.80
N ALA A 93 -17.03 -2.62 -4.78
CA ALA A 93 -18.29 -3.15 -5.32
C ALA A 93 -19.49 -2.95 -4.39
N ALA A 94 -19.23 -2.73 -3.09
CA ALA A 94 -20.26 -2.58 -2.07
C ALA A 94 -20.59 -1.11 -1.76
N PHE A 95 -20.03 -0.16 -2.51
CA PHE A 95 -20.25 1.26 -2.26
C PHE A 95 -21.59 1.73 -2.82
N ASP A 96 -22.50 2.11 -1.92
CA ASP A 96 -23.73 2.81 -2.23
C ASP A 96 -23.61 4.30 -1.84
N PRO A 97 -23.50 5.23 -2.80
CA PRO A 97 -23.36 6.65 -2.50
C PRO A 97 -24.56 7.26 -1.76
N GLN A 98 -25.77 6.72 -1.93
CA GLN A 98 -26.99 7.31 -1.39
C GLN A 98 -27.17 7.00 0.11
N ASN A 99 -26.69 5.83 0.53
CA ASN A 99 -26.85 5.34 1.90
C ASN A 99 -25.57 5.44 2.75
N HIS A 100 -24.50 6.04 2.22
CA HIS A 100 -23.22 6.13 2.92
C HIS A 100 -23.10 7.43 3.73
N GLU A 101 -22.82 7.31 5.04
CA GLU A 101 -22.70 8.45 5.98
C GLU A 101 -21.75 9.56 5.49
N CYS A 102 -20.58 9.18 4.96
CA CYS A 102 -19.58 10.13 4.41
C CYS A 102 -19.03 9.66 3.06
N PRO A 103 -19.75 9.84 1.93
CA PRO A 103 -19.39 9.27 0.62
C PRO A 103 -17.99 9.67 0.13
N LYS A 104 -17.55 10.88 0.46
CA LYS A 104 -16.20 11.40 0.11
C LYS A 104 -15.05 10.64 0.79
N LEU A 105 -15.32 9.92 1.88
CA LEU A 105 -14.32 9.21 2.67
C LEU A 105 -14.36 7.69 2.49
N VAL A 106 -15.17 7.16 1.57
CA VAL A 106 -15.42 5.71 1.40
C VAL A 106 -14.16 4.84 1.47
N LYS A 107 -13.06 5.28 0.85
CA LYS A 107 -11.81 4.49 0.77
C LYS A 107 -11.12 4.27 2.11
N VAL A 108 -11.30 5.18 3.07
CA VAL A 108 -10.69 5.12 4.41
C VAL A 108 -11.74 4.99 5.51
N TRP A 109 -13.02 5.00 5.14
CA TRP A 109 -14.15 4.95 6.05
C TRP A 109 -14.13 3.72 6.97
N PRO A 110 -13.81 2.50 6.50
CA PRO A 110 -13.72 1.34 7.38
C PRO A 110 -12.66 1.51 8.49
N VAL A 111 -11.55 2.17 8.17
CA VAL A 111 -10.50 2.45 9.15
C VAL A 111 -10.98 3.50 10.16
N LEU A 112 -11.61 4.57 9.70
CA LEU A 112 -12.15 5.62 10.58
C LEU A 112 -13.21 5.08 11.54
N LYS A 113 -14.08 4.17 11.08
CA LYS A 113 -15.08 3.52 11.94
C LYS A 113 -14.44 2.58 12.97
N HIS A 114 -13.31 1.97 12.66
CA HIS A 114 -12.62 1.05 13.57
C HIS A 114 -11.80 1.78 14.66
N LEU A 115 -11.36 3.01 14.40
CA LEU A 115 -10.53 3.79 15.33
C LEU A 115 -11.35 4.67 16.29
N LYS A 116 -12.67 4.75 16.10
CA LYS A 116 -13.60 5.44 17.01
C LYS A 116 -14.15 4.45 18.03
#